data_AF-A0A3D1DKK3-F1
#
_entry.id   AF-A0A3D1DKK3-F1
#
_cell.length_a   1.000
_cell.length_b   1.000
_cell.length_c   1.000
_cell.angle_alpha   90.00
_cell.angle_beta   90.00
_cell.angle_gamma   90.00
#
_symmetry.space_group_name_H-M   'P 1'
#
loop_
_entity.id
_entity.type
_entity.pdbx_description
1 polymer ?
#
loop_
_entity_poly.entity_id
_entity_poly.type
_entity_poly.pdbx_seq_one_letter_code
_entity_poly.pdbx_strand_id
1 'polypeptide(L)'
;MTRAVTFWNDETIALIRENFVAASVPTWVCRSDSPEGEFLRKANIHKQWVTSSGYMSCVTADGRLLGRRPSMDVLAAFEKLPAAERKPGATRVPRLKPEEAVIPAPPPGGLVLKVHARFLANGDNGQLRHARTTDFPLMRDKPNVLRSWRLFLQPNTEYMWLTRNEWQALVPTDPVKGSKRDVDATIAQRMARFHLTPQRATTSEGGIKSKRSVKTARLELIVKDVTPQTLLMDLRGQVHWGSDFDKSKATTPNGPLGQGFATRLYGRLEYDRTRKTFIRFDIVAPGHVWGRWGDANRKSMYVERPQRAPFGFAFELATGTSPSDRIPPGGNGRYIERTGYFAD
;
A
#
# COMPACT_ATOMS: atom_id res chain seq x y z
N MET A 1 17.59 6.83 30.23
CA MET A 1 17.84 6.56 28.80
C MET A 1 16.66 7.02 27.97
N THR A 2 16.80 8.16 27.29
CA THR A 2 15.77 8.69 26.40
C THR A 2 15.72 7.84 25.12
N ARG A 3 14.62 7.11 24.95
CA ARG A 3 14.30 6.33 23.73
C ARG A 3 13.82 7.27 22.62
N ALA A 4 14.68 8.21 22.20
CA ALA A 4 14.49 8.97 20.97
C ALA A 4 14.46 8.00 19.77
N VAL A 5 13.96 8.44 18.63
CA VAL A 5 14.09 7.66 17.38
C VAL A 5 15.60 7.57 17.10
N THR A 6 16.19 6.41 17.39
CA THR A 6 17.65 6.27 17.44
C THR A 6 18.31 6.23 16.06
N PHE A 7 17.51 6.06 15.01
CA PHE A 7 18.01 5.94 13.64
C PHE A 7 17.40 6.97 12.70
N TRP A 8 16.07 7.09 12.62
CA TRP A 8 15.43 8.12 11.78
C TRP A 8 15.35 9.46 12.51
N ASN A 9 16.50 10.09 12.70
CA ASN A 9 16.66 11.46 13.21
C ASN A 9 17.22 12.37 12.10
N ASP A 10 17.19 13.68 12.32
CA ASP A 10 17.61 14.67 11.30
C ASP A 10 19.05 14.46 10.85
N GLU A 11 19.96 14.11 11.78
CA GLU A 11 21.37 13.82 11.49
C GLU A 11 21.54 12.65 10.53
N THR A 12 20.86 11.53 10.80
CA THR A 12 20.94 10.33 9.94
C THR A 12 20.25 10.57 8.60
N ILE A 13 19.15 11.32 8.59
CA ILE A 13 18.46 11.70 7.34
C ILE A 13 19.37 12.57 6.48
N ALA A 14 20.06 13.56 7.07
CA ALA A 14 21.04 14.40 6.38
C ALA A 14 22.19 13.56 5.82
N LEU A 15 22.80 12.71 6.67
CA LEU A 15 23.86 11.78 6.27
C LEU A 15 23.47 10.96 5.04
N ILE A 16 22.28 10.36 5.04
CA ILE A 16 21.76 9.57 3.91
C ILE A 16 21.60 10.44 2.66
N ARG A 17 20.94 11.60 2.78
CA ARG A 17 20.63 12.47 1.64
C ARG A 17 21.88 13.02 0.95
N GLU A 18 22.89 13.36 1.73
CA GLU A 18 24.10 14.01 1.24
C GLU A 18 25.11 13.01 0.68
N ASN A 19 25.16 11.79 1.23
CA ASN A 19 26.27 10.86 0.98
C ASN A 19 25.87 9.51 0.36
N PHE A 20 24.57 9.19 0.27
CA PHE A 20 24.10 7.90 -0.20
C PHE A 20 23.05 8.04 -1.31
N VAL A 21 23.05 7.08 -2.24
CA VAL A 21 21.91 6.86 -3.14
C VAL A 21 20.95 5.88 -2.46
N ALA A 22 19.83 6.38 -1.97
CA ALA A 22 18.83 5.56 -1.30
C ALA A 22 17.95 4.81 -2.31
N ALA A 23 17.91 3.49 -2.20
CA ALA A 23 17.02 2.63 -2.97
C ALA A 23 16.31 1.63 -2.05
N SER A 24 15.08 1.25 -2.42
CA SER A 24 14.34 0.16 -1.77
C SER A 24 14.13 -0.94 -2.79
N VAL A 25 14.46 -2.18 -2.40
CA VAL A 25 14.30 -3.35 -3.27
C VAL A 25 13.51 -4.41 -2.52
N PRO A 26 12.44 -4.97 -3.10
CA PRO A 26 11.73 -6.08 -2.49
C PRO A 26 12.67 -7.26 -2.28
N THR A 27 12.65 -7.82 -1.08
CA THR A 27 13.63 -8.85 -0.68
C THR A 27 13.54 -10.11 -1.52
N TRP A 28 12.39 -10.41 -2.12
CA TRP A 28 12.25 -11.56 -2.99
C TRP A 28 13.04 -11.43 -4.30
N VAL A 29 13.43 -10.22 -4.71
CA VAL A 29 14.28 -9.98 -5.90
C VAL A 29 15.63 -10.67 -5.74
N CYS A 30 16.20 -10.73 -4.52
CA CYS A 30 17.48 -11.43 -4.29
C CYS A 30 17.41 -12.94 -4.56
N ARG A 31 16.20 -13.51 -4.65
CA ARG A 31 15.94 -14.91 -4.98
C ARG A 31 15.59 -15.13 -6.45
N SER A 32 15.46 -14.07 -7.24
CA SER A 32 15.18 -14.16 -8.67
C SER A 32 16.45 -14.40 -9.47
N ASP A 33 16.34 -15.16 -10.56
CA ASP A 33 17.43 -15.33 -11.51
C ASP A 33 17.43 -14.16 -12.50
N SER A 34 17.96 -13.02 -12.05
CA SER A 34 18.05 -11.77 -12.81
C SER A 34 19.32 -11.00 -12.44
N PRO A 35 19.75 -10.03 -13.26
CA PRO A 35 20.89 -9.17 -12.94
C PRO A 35 20.74 -8.47 -11.58
N GLU A 36 19.54 -8.01 -11.24
CA GLU A 36 19.25 -7.41 -9.93
C GLU A 36 19.37 -8.43 -8.79
N GLY A 37 18.85 -9.65 -9.00
CA GLY A 37 18.98 -10.73 -8.03
C GLY A 37 20.44 -11.11 -7.77
N GLU A 38 21.24 -11.21 -8.83
CA GLU A 38 22.68 -11.48 -8.75
C GLU A 38 23.42 -10.39 -7.98
N PHE A 39 23.16 -9.12 -8.29
CA PHE A 39 23.72 -7.97 -7.57
C PHE A 39 23.46 -8.06 -6.06
N LEU A 40 22.21 -8.31 -5.67
CA LEU A 40 21.83 -8.45 -4.26
C LEU A 40 22.48 -9.68 -3.61
N ARG A 41 22.67 -10.77 -4.36
CA ARG A 41 23.36 -11.97 -3.86
C ARG A 41 24.84 -11.72 -3.62
N LYS A 42 25.53 -11.04 -4.54
CA LYS A 42 26.93 -10.60 -4.42
C LYS A 42 27.13 -9.75 -3.16
N ALA A 43 26.17 -8.88 -2.84
CA ALA A 43 26.15 -8.09 -1.61
C ALA A 43 25.80 -8.87 -0.33
N ASN A 44 25.63 -10.20 -0.40
CA ASN A 44 25.18 -11.07 0.69
C ASN A 44 23.80 -10.70 1.29
N ILE A 45 22.97 -9.93 0.57
CA ILE A 45 21.65 -9.50 1.07
C ILE A 45 20.70 -10.68 1.23
N HIS A 46 20.81 -11.70 0.37
CA HIS A 46 20.03 -12.93 0.47
C HIS A 46 20.22 -13.72 1.78
N LYS A 47 21.32 -13.49 2.50
CA LYS A 47 21.61 -14.12 3.80
C LYS A 47 20.94 -13.40 4.97
N GLN A 48 20.38 -12.21 4.74
CA GLN A 48 19.68 -11.46 5.78
C GLN A 48 18.25 -11.99 5.93
N TRP A 49 17.85 -12.27 7.17
CA TRP A 49 16.47 -12.59 7.48
C TRP A 49 15.66 -11.31 7.58
N VAL A 50 14.96 -10.93 6.52
CA VAL A 50 14.22 -9.67 6.50
C VAL A 50 12.92 -9.79 7.28
N THR A 51 12.72 -8.87 8.22
CA THR A 51 11.53 -8.72 9.06
C THR A 51 10.76 -7.47 8.63
N SER A 52 9.57 -7.24 9.20
CA SER A 52 8.72 -6.08 8.88
C SER A 52 9.34 -4.72 9.20
N SER A 53 10.43 -4.66 9.97
CA SER A 53 11.21 -3.43 10.21
C SER A 53 12.19 -3.07 9.09
N GLY A 54 12.35 -3.94 8.08
CA GLY A 54 13.34 -3.80 7.03
C GLY A 54 14.79 -3.93 7.54
N TYR A 55 15.73 -4.00 6.62
CA TYR A 55 17.17 -3.89 6.90
C TYR A 55 17.79 -2.94 5.88
N MET A 56 18.86 -2.27 6.30
CA MET A 56 19.66 -1.44 5.43
C MET A 56 20.95 -2.17 5.08
N SER A 57 21.46 -1.90 3.89
CA SER A 57 22.77 -2.37 3.46
C SER A 57 23.37 -1.27 2.61
N CYS A 58 24.56 -0.84 2.97
CA CYS A 58 25.33 0.13 2.21
C CYS A 58 26.28 -0.68 1.34
N VAL A 59 26.10 -0.56 0.02
CA VAL A 59 26.83 -1.33 -0.97
C VAL A 59 27.49 -0.37 -1.98
N THR A 60 28.62 -0.77 -2.54
CA THR A 60 29.21 -0.09 -3.71
C THR A 60 28.38 -0.34 -4.97
N ALA A 61 28.64 0.44 -6.02
CA ALA A 61 27.96 0.31 -7.32
C ALA A 61 28.20 -1.05 -7.99
N ASP A 62 29.28 -1.77 -7.65
CA ASP A 62 29.55 -3.12 -8.13
C ASP A 62 29.03 -4.23 -7.19
N GLY A 63 28.38 -3.89 -6.06
CA GLY A 63 27.72 -4.84 -5.18
C GLY A 63 28.55 -5.34 -4.00
N ARG A 64 29.65 -4.67 -3.63
CA ARG A 64 30.41 -4.96 -2.40
C ARG A 64 29.72 -4.35 -1.20
N LEU A 65 29.45 -5.16 -0.17
CA LEU A 65 28.89 -4.69 1.10
C LEU A 65 29.94 -3.90 1.90
N LEU A 66 29.61 -2.66 2.28
CA LEU A 66 30.42 -1.79 3.13
C LEU A 66 29.89 -1.70 4.56
N GLY A 67 28.60 -1.90 4.76
CA GLY A 67 27.99 -1.92 6.08
C GLY A 67 26.50 -2.22 6.06
N ARG A 68 25.92 -2.42 7.24
CA ARG A 68 24.49 -2.78 7.43
C ARG A 68 23.60 -1.59 7.79
N ARG A 69 24.17 -0.39 7.80
CA ARG A 69 23.45 0.88 8.00
C ARG A 69 24.33 2.04 7.55
N PRO A 70 23.75 3.15 7.09
CA PRO A 70 24.46 4.41 6.91
C PRO A 70 25.16 4.84 8.19
N SER A 71 26.46 5.12 8.12
CA SER A 71 27.28 5.65 9.22
C SER A 71 28.56 6.28 8.68
N MET A 72 29.26 7.05 9.52
CA MET A 72 30.58 7.57 9.19
C MET A 72 31.60 6.46 8.90
N ASP A 73 31.53 5.32 9.59
CA ASP A 73 32.41 4.17 9.33
C ASP A 73 32.25 3.62 7.91
N VAL A 74 31.01 3.63 7.39
CA VAL A 74 30.73 3.19 6.01
C VAL A 74 31.32 4.18 5.01
N LEU A 75 31.24 5.49 5.29
CA LEU A 75 31.87 6.51 4.43
C LEU A 75 33.39 6.37 4.46
N ALA A 76 34.00 6.19 5.63
CA ALA A 76 35.43 5.94 5.75
C ALA A 76 35.85 4.65 5.03
N ALA A 77 35.01 3.60 5.06
CA ALA A 77 35.26 2.38 4.29
C ALA A 77 35.17 2.61 2.78
N PHE A 78 34.24 3.46 2.32
CA PHE A 78 34.11 3.86 0.92
C PHE A 78 35.29 4.73 0.46
N GLU A 79 35.77 5.66 1.28
CA GLU A 79 36.91 6.53 0.97
C GLU A 79 38.23 5.76 0.80
N LYS A 80 38.38 4.65 1.53
CA LYS A 80 39.53 3.73 1.41
C LYS A 80 39.54 2.93 0.10
N LEU A 81 38.46 2.95 -0.67
CA LEU A 81 38.45 2.27 -1.97
C LEU A 81 39.32 3.02 -2.98
N PRO A 82 39.96 2.30 -3.92
CA PRO A 82 40.70 2.91 -5.02
C PRO A 82 39.84 3.92 -5.78
N ALA A 83 40.45 5.01 -6.24
CA ALA A 83 39.75 6.04 -7.01
C ALA A 83 39.03 5.48 -8.25
N ALA A 84 39.58 4.41 -8.85
CA ALA A 84 39.00 3.70 -9.98
C ALA A 84 37.71 2.92 -9.64
N GLU A 85 37.40 2.68 -8.36
CA GLU A 85 36.20 1.97 -7.89
C GLU A 85 35.13 2.91 -7.34
N ARG A 86 35.51 4.12 -6.87
CA ARG A 86 34.61 5.03 -6.15
C ARG A 86 34.22 6.31 -6.91
N LYS A 87 34.89 6.65 -8.01
CA LYS A 87 34.55 7.84 -8.82
C LYS A 87 33.28 7.59 -9.65
N PRO A 88 32.51 8.64 -10.01
CA PRO A 88 31.40 8.52 -10.95
C PRO A 88 31.83 7.82 -12.24
N GLY A 89 31.08 6.80 -12.67
CA GLY A 89 31.38 6.01 -13.86
C GLY A 89 32.42 4.88 -13.68
N ALA A 90 33.00 4.71 -12.48
CA ALA A 90 33.91 3.62 -12.13
C ALA A 90 33.32 2.23 -12.42
N THR A 91 32.03 2.05 -12.13
CA THR A 91 31.27 0.84 -12.46
C THR A 91 30.30 1.14 -13.59
N ARG A 92 30.36 0.33 -14.64
CA ARG A 92 29.32 0.34 -15.68
C ARG A 92 28.19 -0.60 -15.26
N VAL A 93 27.06 -0.02 -14.89
CA VAL A 93 25.84 -0.78 -14.63
C VAL A 93 25.07 -0.87 -15.94
N PRO A 94 24.91 -2.07 -16.55
CA PRO A 94 24.17 -2.21 -17.79
C PRO A 94 22.70 -1.83 -17.57
N ARG A 95 22.05 -1.31 -18.61
CA ARG A 95 20.62 -1.07 -18.57
C ARG A 95 19.91 -2.42 -18.57
N LEU A 96 19.03 -2.62 -17.59
CA LEU A 96 18.19 -3.81 -17.49
C LEU A 96 17.30 -3.91 -18.74
N LYS A 97 17.30 -5.08 -19.39
CA LYS A 97 16.38 -5.35 -20.49
C LYS A 97 14.96 -5.56 -19.96
N PRO A 98 13.90 -5.28 -20.74
CA PRO A 98 12.52 -5.47 -20.30
C PRO A 98 12.22 -6.89 -19.79
N GLU A 99 12.78 -7.92 -20.42
CA GLU A 99 12.62 -9.33 -20.06
C GLU A 99 13.38 -9.74 -18.78
N GLU A 100 14.38 -8.95 -18.37
CA GLU A 100 15.15 -9.16 -17.14
C GLU A 100 14.51 -8.48 -15.93
N ALA A 101 13.53 -7.59 -16.15
CA ALA A 101 12.83 -6.87 -15.11
C ALA A 101 11.89 -7.81 -14.34
N VAL A 102 12.22 -8.05 -13.07
CA VAL A 102 11.41 -8.94 -12.22
C VAL A 102 10.32 -8.19 -11.48
N ILE A 103 10.51 -6.90 -11.17
CA ILE A 103 9.45 -6.10 -10.53
C ILE A 103 8.42 -5.72 -11.60
N PRO A 104 7.14 -6.12 -11.44
CA PRO A 104 6.12 -5.82 -12.44
C PRO A 104 5.90 -4.31 -12.54
N ALA A 105 5.61 -3.85 -13.75
CA ALA A 105 5.18 -2.47 -14.02
C ALA A 105 3.64 -2.41 -14.13
N PRO A 106 3.05 -1.21 -13.96
CA PRO A 106 1.63 -1.00 -14.28
C PRO A 106 1.29 -1.48 -15.70
N PRO A 107 0.09 -2.03 -15.94
CA PRO A 107 -0.30 -2.51 -17.26
C PRO A 107 -0.17 -1.42 -18.34
N PRO A 108 0.33 -1.74 -19.54
CA PRO A 108 0.43 -0.77 -20.64
C PRO A 108 -0.92 -0.10 -20.96
N GLY A 109 -0.96 1.23 -20.89
CA GLY A 109 -2.20 2.01 -21.08
C GLY A 109 -3.29 1.75 -20.03
N GLY A 110 -2.95 1.13 -18.91
CA GLY A 110 -3.80 1.01 -17.73
C GLY A 110 -3.87 2.30 -16.93
N LEU A 111 -4.68 2.28 -15.87
CA LEU A 111 -4.72 3.34 -14.87
C LEU A 111 -4.11 2.87 -13.56
N VAL A 112 -3.49 3.80 -12.85
CA VAL A 112 -3.05 3.61 -11.47
C VAL A 112 -3.89 4.51 -10.58
N LEU A 113 -4.50 3.91 -9.55
CA LEU A 113 -5.15 4.64 -8.48
C LEU A 113 -4.27 4.58 -7.23
N LYS A 114 -4.00 5.73 -6.63
CA LYS A 114 -3.44 5.81 -5.28
C LYS A 114 -4.52 5.46 -4.29
N VAL A 115 -4.20 4.60 -3.33
CA VAL A 115 -5.11 4.17 -2.28
C VAL A 115 -4.54 4.61 -0.94
N HIS A 116 -5.26 5.46 -0.23
CA HIS A 116 -4.89 5.92 1.10
C HIS A 116 -5.74 5.19 2.14
N ALA A 117 -5.11 4.62 3.15
CA ALA A 117 -5.78 3.92 4.23
C ALA A 117 -5.45 4.55 5.59
N ARG A 118 -6.45 4.72 6.45
CA ARG A 118 -6.22 5.26 7.80
C ARG A 118 -7.24 4.76 8.82
N PHE A 119 -6.77 4.59 10.06
CA PHE A 119 -7.64 4.49 11.22
C PHE A 119 -8.43 5.78 11.46
N LEU A 120 -9.73 5.62 11.73
CA LEU A 120 -10.62 6.71 12.09
C LEU A 120 -11.21 6.49 13.49
N ALA A 121 -11.73 7.55 14.06
CA ALA A 121 -12.47 7.54 15.31
C ALA A 121 -13.70 8.44 15.20
N ASN A 122 -14.70 8.19 16.05
CA ASN A 122 -15.83 9.08 16.19
C ASN A 122 -15.40 10.31 17.00
N GLY A 123 -15.75 11.49 16.51
CA GLY A 123 -15.69 12.74 17.25
C GLY A 123 -16.96 12.95 18.09
N ASP A 124 -16.96 14.03 18.87
CA ASP A 124 -17.97 14.30 19.89
C ASP A 124 -19.36 14.59 19.30
N ASN A 125 -19.42 14.99 18.03
CA ASN A 125 -20.64 15.27 17.26
C ASN A 125 -21.01 14.15 16.27
N GLY A 126 -20.41 12.96 16.41
CA GLY A 126 -20.62 11.84 15.48
C GLY A 126 -19.89 11.97 14.14
N GLN A 127 -19.12 13.03 13.91
CA GLN A 127 -18.27 13.13 12.72
C GLN A 127 -17.05 12.22 12.83
N LEU A 128 -16.55 11.74 11.69
CA LEU A 128 -15.30 10.99 11.64
C LEU A 128 -14.11 11.93 11.78
N ARG A 129 -13.14 11.55 12.60
CA ARG A 129 -11.85 12.22 12.76
C ARG A 129 -10.70 11.23 12.63
N HIS A 130 -9.49 11.76 12.45
CA HIS A 130 -8.27 10.96 12.56
C HIS A 130 -8.21 10.28 13.94
N ALA A 131 -7.86 9.00 13.95
CA ALA A 131 -7.60 8.29 15.19
C ALA A 131 -6.35 8.85 15.87
N ARG A 132 -6.38 8.90 17.19
CA ARG A 132 -5.28 9.22 18.10
C ARG A 132 -4.90 7.94 18.83
N THR A 133 -3.68 7.87 19.34
CA THR A 133 -3.22 6.70 20.10
C THR A 133 -4.07 6.43 21.35
N THR A 134 -4.70 7.45 21.91
CA THR A 134 -5.66 7.34 23.03
C THR A 134 -7.00 6.69 22.66
N ASP A 135 -7.34 6.59 21.37
CA ASP A 135 -8.56 5.91 20.91
C ASP A 135 -8.44 4.37 21.00
N PHE A 136 -7.23 3.85 21.22
CA PHE A 136 -6.95 2.43 21.27
C PHE A 136 -6.74 1.96 22.72
N PRO A 137 -7.62 1.11 23.27
CA PRO A 137 -7.55 0.71 24.68
C PRO A 137 -6.21 0.10 25.09
N LEU A 138 -5.56 -0.66 24.20
CA LEU A 138 -4.29 -1.32 24.49
C LEU A 138 -3.09 -0.35 24.56
N MET A 139 -3.27 0.91 24.18
CA MET A 139 -2.23 1.95 24.17
C MET A 139 -2.35 2.96 25.31
N ARG A 140 -3.57 3.20 25.85
CA ARG A 140 -3.88 4.36 26.71
C ARG A 140 -2.92 4.55 27.88
N ASP A 141 -2.61 3.47 28.58
CA ASP A 141 -1.82 3.53 29.81
C ASP A 141 -0.33 3.22 29.56
N LYS A 142 0.11 3.32 28.30
CA LYS A 142 1.48 2.96 27.89
C LYS A 142 2.17 4.14 27.20
N PRO A 143 2.75 5.10 27.96
CA PRO A 143 3.35 6.31 27.41
C PRO A 143 4.36 6.06 26.28
N ASN A 144 5.17 5.00 26.42
CA ASN A 144 6.13 4.60 25.39
C ASN A 144 5.46 4.18 24.07
N VAL A 145 4.32 3.48 24.15
CA VAL A 145 3.54 3.04 22.99
C VAL A 145 2.82 4.22 22.35
N LEU A 146 2.22 5.10 23.16
CA LEU A 146 1.57 6.33 22.67
C LEU A 146 2.52 7.17 21.80
N ARG A 147 3.80 7.28 22.21
CA ARG A 147 4.81 8.01 21.46
C ARG A 147 5.22 7.28 20.18
N SER A 148 5.60 6.00 20.26
CA SER A 148 6.14 5.27 19.10
C SER A 148 5.09 4.96 18.02
N TRP A 149 3.81 4.84 18.39
CA TRP A 149 2.72 4.53 17.46
C TRP A 149 2.05 5.79 16.87
N ARG A 150 2.46 7.00 17.26
CA ARG A 150 1.85 8.23 16.74
C ARG A 150 1.95 8.34 15.21
N LEU A 151 3.11 7.99 14.65
CA LEU A 151 3.32 8.02 13.19
C LEU A 151 2.63 6.85 12.48
N PHE A 152 2.40 5.73 13.17
CA PHE A 152 1.69 4.57 12.62
C PHE A 152 0.23 4.89 12.24
N LEU A 153 -0.37 5.91 12.86
CA LEU A 153 -1.74 6.35 12.58
C LEU A 153 -1.84 7.35 11.41
N GLN A 154 -0.71 7.67 10.77
CA GLN A 154 -0.70 8.44 9.52
C GLN A 154 -1.27 7.60 8.36
N PRO A 155 -1.70 8.23 7.25
CA PRO A 155 -2.28 7.48 6.16
C PRO A 155 -1.17 6.67 5.51
N ASN A 156 -1.46 5.42 5.20
CA ASN A 156 -0.56 4.61 4.40
C ASN A 156 -1.05 4.62 2.95
N THR A 157 -0.10 4.57 2.00
CA THR A 157 -0.38 4.63 0.58
C THR A 157 -0.09 3.29 -0.08
N GLU A 158 -1.07 2.78 -0.80
CA GLU A 158 -0.98 1.63 -1.68
C GLU A 158 -1.40 2.04 -3.09
N TYR A 159 -1.32 1.13 -4.05
CA TYR A 159 -1.69 1.40 -5.44
C TYR A 159 -2.59 0.28 -5.96
N MET A 160 -3.66 0.67 -6.64
CA MET A 160 -4.52 -0.22 -7.38
C MET A 160 -4.28 -0.01 -8.88
N TRP A 161 -4.11 -1.10 -9.61
CA TRP A 161 -3.92 -1.06 -11.06
C TRP A 161 -5.16 -1.58 -11.77
N LEU A 162 -5.55 -0.84 -12.80
CA LEU A 162 -6.58 -1.22 -13.76
C LEU A 162 -5.93 -1.41 -15.13
N THR A 163 -6.30 -2.48 -15.82
CA THR A 163 -5.90 -2.67 -17.22
C THR A 163 -6.60 -1.65 -18.12
N ARG A 164 -6.10 -1.50 -19.36
CA ARG A 164 -6.75 -0.66 -20.37
C ARG A 164 -8.23 -1.03 -20.56
N ASN A 165 -8.49 -2.33 -20.73
CA ASN A 165 -9.83 -2.84 -20.99
C ASN A 165 -10.75 -2.59 -19.79
N GLU A 166 -10.24 -2.78 -18.56
CA GLU A 166 -11.02 -2.58 -17.34
C GLU A 166 -11.48 -1.13 -17.19
N TRP A 167 -10.57 -0.15 -17.29
CA TRP A 167 -10.98 1.24 -17.11
C TRP A 167 -11.84 1.73 -18.28
N GLN A 168 -11.59 1.27 -19.51
CA GLN A 168 -12.43 1.61 -20.66
C GLN A 168 -13.84 1.03 -20.52
N ALA A 169 -13.99 -0.16 -19.93
CA ALA A 169 -15.30 -0.75 -19.64
C ALA A 169 -16.13 0.05 -18.62
N LEU A 170 -15.48 0.91 -17.80
CA LEU A 170 -16.17 1.86 -16.93
C LEU A 170 -16.80 3.05 -17.68
N VAL A 171 -16.43 3.26 -18.94
CA VAL A 171 -16.97 4.36 -19.76
C VAL A 171 -18.13 3.81 -20.61
N PRO A 172 -19.39 4.24 -20.39
CA PRO A 172 -20.52 3.84 -21.22
C PRO A 172 -20.33 4.30 -22.66
N THR A 173 -20.65 3.44 -23.63
CA THR A 173 -20.54 3.73 -25.06
C THR A 173 -21.60 4.75 -25.52
N ASP A 174 -22.81 4.66 -24.97
CA ASP A 174 -23.91 5.61 -25.17
C ASP A 174 -24.40 6.14 -23.81
N PRO A 175 -23.70 7.13 -23.24
CA PRO A 175 -24.01 7.61 -21.90
C PRO A 175 -25.30 8.43 -21.89
N VAL A 176 -26.27 7.98 -21.09
CA VAL A 176 -27.53 8.70 -20.85
C VAL A 176 -27.58 9.14 -19.40
N LYS A 177 -27.89 10.41 -19.16
CA LYS A 177 -28.01 10.94 -17.79
C LYS A 177 -29.01 10.12 -16.96
N GLY A 178 -28.59 9.70 -15.78
CA GLY A 178 -29.36 8.85 -14.87
C GLY A 178 -29.22 7.35 -15.14
N SER A 179 -28.65 6.92 -16.27
CA SER A 179 -28.44 5.49 -16.55
C SER A 179 -27.50 4.87 -15.53
N LYS A 180 -27.79 3.63 -15.15
CA LYS A 180 -26.98 2.85 -14.22
C LYS A 180 -26.37 1.65 -14.91
N ARG A 181 -25.19 1.24 -14.45
CA ARG A 181 -24.50 0.06 -14.95
C ARG A 181 -23.72 -0.60 -13.83
N ASP A 182 -23.85 -1.92 -13.73
CA ASP A 182 -22.98 -2.70 -12.87
C ASP A 182 -21.56 -2.71 -13.44
N VAL A 183 -20.60 -2.41 -12.57
CA VAL A 183 -19.17 -2.57 -12.87
C VAL A 183 -18.82 -4.04 -12.77
N ASP A 184 -17.89 -4.47 -13.61
CA ASP A 184 -17.38 -5.85 -13.62
C ASP A 184 -17.02 -6.33 -12.20
N ALA A 185 -17.57 -7.48 -11.83
CA ALA A 185 -17.41 -8.06 -10.50
C ALA A 185 -15.94 -8.35 -10.17
N THR A 186 -15.09 -8.60 -11.17
CA THR A 186 -13.64 -8.81 -10.99
C THR A 186 -12.96 -7.59 -10.40
N ILE A 187 -13.33 -6.37 -10.81
CA ILE A 187 -12.80 -5.11 -10.28
C ILE A 187 -13.24 -4.95 -8.81
N ALA A 188 -14.52 -5.19 -8.51
CA ALA A 188 -15.05 -5.11 -7.16
C ALA A 188 -14.38 -6.14 -6.22
N GLN A 189 -14.21 -7.38 -6.70
CA GLN A 189 -13.52 -8.46 -5.98
C GLN A 189 -12.05 -8.13 -5.74
N ARG A 190 -11.34 -7.61 -6.73
CA ARG A 190 -9.95 -7.17 -6.59
C ARG A 190 -9.84 -6.07 -5.54
N MET A 191 -10.71 -5.07 -5.60
CA MET A 191 -10.76 -3.99 -4.62
C MET A 191 -10.99 -4.53 -3.20
N ALA A 192 -11.94 -5.45 -3.01
CA ALA A 192 -12.23 -6.06 -1.72
C ALA A 192 -11.05 -6.90 -1.17
N ARG A 193 -10.41 -7.70 -2.03
CA ARG A 193 -9.37 -8.65 -1.63
C ARG A 193 -8.00 -8.01 -1.43
N PHE A 194 -7.68 -7.04 -2.29
CA PHE A 194 -6.34 -6.47 -2.43
C PHE A 194 -6.22 -5.04 -1.99
N HIS A 195 -7.27 -4.26 -1.72
CA HIS A 195 -7.10 -2.83 -1.43
C HIS A 195 -7.88 -2.37 -0.20
N LEU A 196 -9.09 -2.88 0.00
CA LEU A 196 -9.95 -2.56 1.14
C LEU A 196 -9.73 -3.50 2.32
N THR A 197 -8.46 -3.68 2.71
CA THR A 197 -8.09 -4.56 3.82
C THR A 197 -7.30 -3.79 4.88
N PRO A 198 -7.96 -3.33 5.96
CA PRO A 198 -7.34 -2.43 6.94
C PRO A 198 -6.01 -2.93 7.52
N GLN A 199 -5.93 -4.23 7.83
CA GLN A 199 -4.73 -4.88 8.38
C GLN A 199 -3.53 -4.67 7.44
N ARG A 200 -3.60 -5.18 6.22
CA ARG A 200 -2.51 -5.04 5.25
C ARG A 200 -2.19 -3.58 4.97
N ALA A 201 -3.21 -2.77 4.75
CA ALA A 201 -3.02 -1.40 4.33
C ALA A 201 -2.34 -0.53 5.40
N THR A 202 -2.42 -0.86 6.70
CA THR A 202 -1.80 -0.03 7.76
C THR A 202 -0.64 -0.70 8.46
N THR A 203 -0.61 -2.02 8.54
CA THR A 203 0.41 -2.74 9.31
C THR A 203 1.41 -3.47 8.42
N SER A 204 1.15 -3.56 7.11
CA SER A 204 1.85 -4.48 6.20
C SER A 204 1.76 -5.96 6.63
N GLU A 205 0.92 -6.28 7.62
CA GLU A 205 0.60 -7.63 8.06
C GLU A 205 -0.72 -8.09 7.42
N GLY A 206 -0.88 -9.40 7.30
CA GLY A 206 -2.08 -10.00 6.71
C GLY A 206 -1.98 -10.13 5.19
N GLY A 207 -2.40 -11.30 4.72
CA GLY A 207 -2.39 -11.64 3.30
C GLY A 207 -3.59 -11.09 2.54
N ILE A 208 -3.61 -11.39 1.24
CA ILE A 208 -4.75 -11.18 0.36
C ILE A 208 -5.96 -11.95 0.90
N LYS A 209 -7.13 -11.33 0.90
CA LYS A 209 -8.35 -12.04 1.32
C LYS A 209 -8.72 -13.08 0.27
N SER A 210 -9.04 -14.28 0.73
CA SER A 210 -9.52 -15.35 -0.16
C SER A 210 -10.87 -14.96 -0.75
N LYS A 211 -11.16 -15.38 -1.99
CA LYS A 211 -12.48 -15.12 -2.60
C LYS A 211 -13.63 -15.59 -1.71
N ARG A 212 -13.48 -16.77 -1.08
CA ARG A 212 -14.45 -17.35 -0.14
C ARG A 212 -14.73 -16.48 1.09
N SER A 213 -13.78 -15.63 1.49
CA SER A 213 -13.95 -14.72 2.62
C SER A 213 -14.68 -13.42 2.25
N VAL A 214 -14.86 -13.13 0.96
CA VAL A 214 -15.61 -11.97 0.48
C VAL A 214 -17.09 -12.35 0.41
N LYS A 215 -17.89 -11.74 1.28
CA LYS A 215 -19.35 -11.93 1.34
C LYS A 215 -20.10 -11.04 0.37
N THR A 216 -19.58 -9.84 0.14
CA THR A 216 -20.15 -8.88 -0.81
C THR A 216 -19.03 -8.05 -1.41
N ALA A 217 -19.02 -7.92 -2.72
CA ALA A 217 -18.21 -6.96 -3.45
C ALA A 217 -18.98 -6.58 -4.72
N ARG A 218 -19.50 -5.35 -4.75
CA ARG A 218 -20.24 -4.82 -5.90
C ARG A 218 -19.98 -3.34 -6.08
N LEU A 219 -20.02 -2.93 -7.33
CA LEU A 219 -19.80 -1.56 -7.77
C LEU A 219 -20.83 -1.25 -8.86
N GLU A 220 -21.44 -0.07 -8.79
CA GLU A 220 -22.43 0.45 -9.75
C GLU A 220 -21.97 1.85 -10.17
N LEU A 221 -22.01 2.13 -11.47
CA LEU A 221 -21.83 3.46 -12.02
C LEU A 221 -23.18 4.07 -12.33
N ILE A 222 -23.31 5.37 -12.07
CA ILE A 222 -24.49 6.17 -12.37
C ILE A 222 -24.02 7.38 -13.17
N VAL A 223 -24.51 7.54 -14.39
CA VAL A 223 -24.22 8.73 -15.20
C VAL A 223 -24.93 9.93 -14.61
N LYS A 224 -24.18 10.98 -14.28
CA LYS A 224 -24.68 12.20 -13.64
C LYS A 224 -24.87 13.33 -14.61
N ASP A 225 -23.95 13.47 -15.56
CA ASP A 225 -24.03 14.49 -16.58
C ASP A 225 -23.22 14.09 -17.82
N VAL A 226 -23.68 14.54 -18.98
CA VAL A 226 -23.07 14.22 -20.28
C VAL A 226 -23.03 15.50 -21.11
N THR A 227 -21.84 15.92 -21.49
CA THR A 227 -21.60 17.00 -22.45
C THR A 227 -20.76 16.47 -23.61
N PRO A 228 -20.56 17.23 -24.70
CA PRO A 228 -19.64 16.82 -25.75
C PRO A 228 -18.20 16.62 -25.25
N GLN A 229 -17.78 17.35 -24.21
CA GLN A 229 -16.41 17.34 -23.69
C GLN A 229 -16.23 16.39 -22.49
N THR A 230 -17.22 16.27 -21.63
CA THR A 230 -17.11 15.59 -20.33
C THR A 230 -18.23 14.60 -20.08
N LEU A 231 -17.89 13.55 -19.35
CA LEU A 231 -18.82 12.58 -18.79
C LEU A 231 -18.58 12.51 -17.28
N LEU A 232 -19.58 12.90 -16.51
CA LEU A 232 -19.56 12.85 -15.04
C LEU A 232 -20.34 11.63 -14.56
N MET A 233 -19.73 10.83 -13.68
CA MET A 233 -20.35 9.64 -13.10
C MET A 233 -20.16 9.59 -11.58
N ASP A 234 -21.19 9.10 -10.89
CA ASP A 234 -21.07 8.63 -9.51
C ASP A 234 -20.73 7.13 -9.55
N LEU A 235 -19.82 6.70 -8.69
CA LEU A 235 -19.60 5.29 -8.38
C LEU A 235 -20.20 5.00 -7.00
N ARG A 236 -20.99 3.93 -6.89
CA ARG A 236 -21.49 3.42 -5.62
C ARG A 236 -21.04 2.00 -5.43
N GLY A 237 -20.84 1.60 -4.19
CA GLY A 237 -20.39 0.24 -3.94
C GLY A 237 -20.61 -0.24 -2.54
N GLN A 238 -20.40 -1.53 -2.37
CA GLN A 238 -20.40 -2.17 -1.07
C GLN A 238 -19.40 -3.30 -1.04
N VAL A 239 -18.60 -3.33 0.03
CA VAL A 239 -17.68 -4.42 0.31
C VAL A 239 -17.90 -4.93 1.72
N HIS A 240 -17.92 -6.26 1.86
CA HIS A 240 -17.91 -6.98 3.12
C HIS A 240 -17.07 -8.24 2.95
N TRP A 241 -16.04 -8.38 3.78
CA TRP A 241 -15.28 -9.61 3.90
C TRP A 241 -15.04 -9.98 5.36
N GLY A 242 -14.75 -11.25 5.61
CA GLY A 242 -14.46 -11.79 6.93
C GLY A 242 -15.71 -12.23 7.69
N SER A 243 -15.61 -12.32 9.02
CA SER A 243 -16.74 -12.72 9.86
C SER A 243 -17.78 -11.61 9.95
N ASP A 244 -19.03 -11.96 10.27
CA ASP A 244 -19.99 -10.95 10.71
C ASP A 244 -19.54 -10.37 12.05
N PHE A 245 -20.01 -9.16 12.35
CA PHE A 245 -19.84 -8.58 13.67
C PHE A 245 -20.79 -9.24 14.65
N ASP A 246 -20.24 -9.85 15.69
CA ASP A 246 -20.98 -10.47 16.77
C ASP A 246 -20.71 -9.70 18.07
N LYS A 247 -21.72 -8.94 18.53
CA LYS A 247 -21.61 -8.11 19.74
C LYS A 247 -21.34 -8.96 20.98
N SER A 248 -21.80 -10.21 21.03
CA SER A 248 -21.55 -11.11 22.17
C SER A 248 -20.08 -11.54 22.27
N LYS A 249 -19.34 -11.50 21.15
CA LYS A 249 -17.91 -11.83 21.08
C LYS A 249 -17.00 -10.59 21.12
N ALA A 250 -17.58 -9.39 21.03
CA ALA A 250 -16.92 -8.09 21.06
C ALA A 250 -16.52 -7.63 22.49
N THR A 251 -16.02 -8.56 23.31
CA THR A 251 -15.85 -8.38 24.76
C THR A 251 -14.57 -7.66 25.15
N THR A 252 -13.46 -7.94 24.47
CA THR A 252 -12.16 -7.31 24.71
C THR A 252 -11.49 -6.93 23.39
N PRO A 253 -10.50 -6.01 23.38
CA PRO A 253 -9.79 -5.65 22.16
C PRO A 253 -9.19 -6.89 21.45
N ASN A 254 -8.69 -7.84 22.24
CA ASN A 254 -8.08 -9.10 21.81
C ASN A 254 -9.03 -10.32 21.92
N GLY A 255 -10.33 -10.09 21.93
CA GLY A 255 -11.34 -11.11 22.20
C GLY A 255 -11.51 -12.14 21.07
N PRO A 256 -12.48 -13.06 21.22
CA PRO A 256 -12.72 -14.16 20.27
C PRO A 256 -13.41 -13.70 18.97
N LEU A 257 -13.71 -12.41 18.82
CA LEU A 257 -14.38 -11.88 17.64
C LEU A 257 -13.52 -12.08 16.38
N GLY A 258 -14.08 -12.79 15.41
CA GLY A 258 -13.49 -12.98 14.09
C GLY A 258 -13.23 -11.64 13.39
N GLN A 259 -12.17 -11.59 12.58
CA GLN A 259 -11.83 -10.39 11.84
C GLN A 259 -12.84 -10.16 10.70
N GLY A 260 -13.29 -8.92 10.55
CA GLY A 260 -14.10 -8.52 9.40
C GLY A 260 -14.00 -7.03 9.11
N PHE A 261 -14.40 -6.68 7.90
CA PHE A 261 -14.51 -5.30 7.45
C PHE A 261 -15.72 -5.15 6.54
N ALA A 262 -16.47 -4.06 6.73
CA ALA A 262 -17.55 -3.68 5.83
C ALA A 262 -17.55 -2.18 5.58
N THR A 263 -17.81 -1.80 4.33
CA THR A 263 -17.85 -0.41 3.89
C THR A 263 -18.85 -0.22 2.76
N ARG A 264 -19.38 1.00 2.67
CA ARG A 264 -20.00 1.53 1.47
C ARG A 264 -19.00 2.43 0.76
N LEU A 265 -19.01 2.37 -0.56
CA LEU A 265 -18.16 3.18 -1.41
C LEU A 265 -18.99 4.27 -2.07
N TYR A 266 -18.40 5.46 -2.14
CA TYR A 266 -18.94 6.60 -2.86
C TYR A 266 -17.80 7.19 -3.66
N GLY A 267 -17.99 7.35 -4.97
CA GLY A 267 -16.97 7.92 -5.84
C GLY A 267 -17.55 8.89 -6.84
N ARG A 268 -16.66 9.76 -7.33
CA ARG A 268 -16.91 10.72 -8.39
C ARG A 268 -15.84 10.54 -9.46
N LEU A 269 -16.29 10.21 -10.66
CA LEU A 269 -15.44 9.96 -11.81
C LEU A 269 -15.75 11.01 -12.87
N GLU A 270 -14.70 11.55 -13.48
CA GLU A 270 -14.83 12.51 -14.57
C GLU A 270 -13.96 12.05 -15.73
N TYR A 271 -14.61 11.87 -16.88
CA TYR A 271 -13.99 11.40 -18.10
C TYR A 271 -14.01 12.50 -19.16
N ASP A 272 -12.83 12.80 -19.70
CA ASP A 272 -12.68 13.69 -20.85
C ASP A 272 -12.92 12.88 -22.13
N ARG A 273 -13.99 13.23 -22.83
CA ARG A 273 -14.44 12.55 -24.06
C ARG A 273 -13.57 12.89 -25.27
N THR A 274 -12.90 14.03 -25.25
CA THR A 274 -12.00 14.48 -26.33
C THR A 274 -10.66 13.77 -26.21
N ARG A 275 -10.06 13.80 -25.02
CA ARG A 275 -8.77 13.14 -24.71
C ARG A 275 -8.91 11.64 -24.50
N LYS A 276 -10.14 11.15 -24.36
CA LYS A 276 -10.49 9.75 -24.10
C LYS A 276 -9.78 9.18 -22.87
N THR A 277 -9.81 9.92 -21.76
CA THR A 277 -9.16 9.52 -20.50
C THR A 277 -9.95 10.02 -19.29
N PHE A 278 -9.84 9.31 -18.17
CA PHE A 278 -10.27 9.87 -16.89
C PHE A 278 -9.35 11.02 -16.49
N ILE A 279 -9.94 12.11 -16.03
CA ILE A 279 -9.27 13.28 -15.45
C ILE A 279 -9.54 13.42 -13.95
N ARG A 280 -10.52 12.68 -13.43
CA ARG A 280 -10.80 12.53 -11.99
C ARG A 280 -11.26 11.11 -11.69
N PHE A 281 -10.77 10.54 -10.60
CA PHE A 281 -11.16 9.21 -10.15
C PHE A 281 -11.10 9.15 -8.63
N ASP A 282 -12.09 9.75 -7.97
CA ASP A 282 -12.10 9.84 -6.52
C ASP A 282 -13.06 8.82 -5.94
N ILE A 283 -12.61 8.04 -4.95
CA ILE A 283 -13.50 7.18 -4.17
C ILE A 283 -13.20 7.37 -2.70
N VAL A 284 -14.24 7.41 -1.86
CA VAL A 284 -14.13 7.27 -0.42
C VAL A 284 -14.89 6.04 0.04
N ALA A 285 -14.27 5.29 0.95
CA ALA A 285 -14.86 4.08 1.54
C ALA A 285 -14.75 4.17 3.08
N PRO A 286 -15.57 5.00 3.74
CA PRO A 286 -15.71 4.97 5.18
C PRO A 286 -16.37 3.64 5.58
N GLY A 287 -15.73 2.92 6.48
CA GLY A 287 -16.15 1.58 6.87
C GLY A 287 -15.91 1.31 8.33
N HIS A 288 -16.25 0.09 8.72
CA HIS A 288 -15.99 -0.42 10.05
C HIS A 288 -15.15 -1.68 9.93
N VAL A 289 -14.12 -1.75 10.74
CA VAL A 289 -13.32 -2.96 10.99
C VAL A 289 -13.63 -3.49 12.37
N TRP A 290 -13.51 -4.79 12.57
CA TRP A 290 -13.69 -5.44 13.87
C TRP A 290 -12.86 -6.71 13.97
N GLY A 291 -12.84 -7.25 15.19
CA GLY A 291 -12.16 -8.50 15.51
C GLY A 291 -10.65 -8.36 15.58
N ARG A 292 -9.99 -9.50 15.71
CA ARG A 292 -8.56 -9.59 15.99
C ARG A 292 -7.69 -9.21 14.79
N TRP A 293 -6.61 -8.48 15.05
CA TRP A 293 -5.66 -8.02 14.02
C TRP A 293 -4.34 -8.78 14.03
N GLY A 294 -4.00 -9.53 15.08
CA GLY A 294 -2.97 -10.57 15.10
C GLY A 294 -1.71 -10.33 14.25
N ASP A 295 -0.55 -10.07 14.87
CA ASP A 295 0.72 -10.08 14.15
C ASP A 295 1.04 -11.47 13.54
N ALA A 296 2.13 -11.59 12.78
CA ALA A 296 2.57 -12.85 12.20
C ALA A 296 2.74 -14.00 13.22
N ASN A 297 2.89 -13.68 14.51
CA ASN A 297 3.00 -14.65 15.63
C ASN A 297 1.69 -14.86 16.38
N ARG A 298 0.57 -14.40 15.82
CA ARG A 298 -0.77 -14.41 16.43
C ARG A 298 -0.80 -13.68 17.78
N LYS A 299 0.03 -12.67 18.00
CA LYS A 299 -0.08 -11.77 19.15
C LYS A 299 -0.96 -10.58 18.80
N SER A 300 -1.69 -10.07 19.78
CA SER A 300 -2.57 -8.92 19.56
C SER A 300 -1.80 -7.66 19.20
N MET A 301 -2.31 -6.94 18.21
CA MET A 301 -1.78 -5.62 17.87
C MET A 301 -2.38 -4.54 18.75
N TYR A 302 -1.62 -3.49 19.05
CA TYR A 302 -2.09 -2.38 19.90
C TYR A 302 -3.27 -1.60 19.31
N VAL A 303 -3.54 -1.73 18.01
CA VAL A 303 -4.63 -1.06 17.28
C VAL A 303 -5.98 -1.78 17.37
N GLU A 304 -6.04 -2.91 18.08
CA GLU A 304 -7.27 -3.66 18.27
C GLU A 304 -8.29 -2.88 19.13
N ARG A 305 -9.57 -2.98 18.78
CA ARG A 305 -10.71 -2.35 19.47
C ARG A 305 -11.82 -3.39 19.65
N PRO A 306 -12.53 -3.43 20.80
CA PRO A 306 -13.52 -4.48 21.06
C PRO A 306 -14.73 -4.41 20.10
N GLN A 307 -15.17 -3.19 19.81
CA GLN A 307 -16.37 -2.91 19.01
C GLN A 307 -16.02 -2.66 17.53
N ARG A 308 -17.05 -2.44 16.73
CA ARG A 308 -16.88 -1.87 15.38
C ARG A 308 -16.12 -0.56 15.47
N ALA A 309 -15.12 -0.46 14.62
CA ALA A 309 -14.10 0.57 14.70
C ALA A 309 -14.04 1.30 13.36
N PRO A 310 -14.25 2.63 13.30
CA PRO A 310 -14.17 3.36 12.05
C PRO A 310 -12.81 3.22 11.38
N PHE A 311 -12.82 3.04 10.06
CA PHE A 311 -11.65 2.94 9.22
C PHE A 311 -11.98 3.51 7.84
N GLY A 312 -11.06 4.23 7.21
CA GLY A 312 -11.30 4.89 5.93
C GLY A 312 -10.31 4.46 4.87
N PHE A 313 -10.80 4.33 3.65
CA PHE A 313 -9.99 4.35 2.44
C PHE A 313 -10.37 5.53 1.55
N ALA A 314 -9.40 6.08 0.83
CA ALA A 314 -9.61 7.03 -0.24
C ALA A 314 -8.83 6.57 -1.48
N PHE A 315 -9.39 6.80 -2.67
CA PHE A 315 -8.75 6.51 -3.95
C PHE A 315 -8.67 7.82 -4.74
N GLU A 316 -7.57 8.01 -5.45
CA GLU A 316 -7.41 9.11 -6.41
C GLU A 316 -6.60 8.63 -7.61
N LEU A 317 -6.72 9.34 -8.74
CA LEU A 317 -5.89 9.07 -9.91
C LEU A 317 -4.43 9.39 -9.61
N ALA A 318 -3.51 8.45 -9.88
CA ALA A 318 -2.09 8.75 -9.81
C ALA A 318 -1.69 9.71 -10.94
N THR A 319 -0.80 10.66 -10.65
CA THR A 319 -0.32 11.62 -11.65
C THR A 319 0.62 10.97 -12.67
N GLY A 320 1.21 9.82 -12.32
CA GLY A 320 2.18 9.11 -13.15
C GLY A 320 3.55 9.79 -13.21
N THR A 321 3.73 10.88 -12.47
CA THR A 321 4.96 11.69 -12.46
C THR A 321 5.95 11.23 -11.37
N SER A 322 5.50 10.42 -10.41
CA SER A 322 6.34 9.89 -9.35
C SER A 322 6.70 8.42 -9.59
N PRO A 323 7.96 7.99 -9.36
CA PRO A 323 8.31 6.57 -9.34
C PRO A 323 7.45 5.74 -8.38
N SER A 324 6.94 6.34 -7.30
CA SER A 324 6.06 5.68 -6.35
C SER A 324 4.75 5.21 -6.99
N ASP A 325 4.28 5.88 -8.04
CA ASP A 325 3.06 5.53 -8.77
C ASP A 325 3.18 4.21 -9.53
N ARG A 326 4.37 3.61 -9.55
CA ARG A 326 4.67 2.33 -10.19
C ARG A 326 4.85 1.19 -9.18
N ILE A 327 4.67 1.46 -7.88
CA ILE A 327 4.77 0.42 -6.85
C ILE A 327 3.65 -0.61 -7.09
N PRO A 328 3.97 -1.92 -7.13
CA PRO A 328 2.97 -2.95 -7.28
C PRO A 328 1.91 -2.93 -6.17
N PRO A 329 0.67 -3.34 -6.47
CA PRO A 329 -0.38 -3.61 -5.50
C PRO A 329 0.11 -4.35 -4.26
N GLY A 330 -0.31 -3.89 -3.08
CA GLY A 330 0.15 -4.42 -1.79
C GLY A 330 1.66 -4.32 -1.53
N GLY A 331 2.40 -3.52 -2.31
CA GLY A 331 3.85 -3.39 -2.21
C GLY A 331 4.63 -4.66 -2.60
N ASN A 332 3.98 -5.62 -3.26
CA ASN A 332 4.55 -6.94 -3.51
C ASN A 332 4.23 -7.43 -4.93
N GLY A 333 5.22 -7.37 -5.82
CA GLY A 333 5.10 -7.79 -7.22
C GLY A 333 4.60 -9.23 -7.42
N ARG A 334 4.89 -10.14 -6.47
CA ARG A 334 4.38 -11.52 -6.53
C ARG A 334 2.86 -11.60 -6.54
N TYR A 335 2.18 -10.57 -6.05
CA TYR A 335 0.72 -10.55 -6.11
C TYR A 335 0.20 -10.49 -7.53
N ILE A 336 0.88 -9.72 -8.39
CA ILE A 336 0.60 -9.65 -9.82
C ILE A 336 0.88 -10.99 -10.49
N GLU A 337 2.05 -11.56 -10.23
CA GLU A 337 2.54 -12.75 -10.94
C GLU A 337 1.84 -14.05 -10.53
N ARG A 338 1.52 -14.22 -9.24
CA ARG A 338 1.21 -15.56 -8.67
C ARG A 338 -0.11 -15.65 -7.93
N THR A 339 -0.71 -14.52 -7.55
CA THR A 339 -1.91 -14.54 -6.69
C THR A 339 -3.20 -14.14 -7.40
N GLY A 340 -3.12 -14.02 -8.73
CA GLY A 340 -4.26 -13.67 -9.57
C GLY A 340 -4.76 -12.27 -9.29
N TYR A 341 -3.87 -11.27 -9.29
CA TYR A 341 -4.32 -9.87 -9.20
C TYR A 341 -5.23 -9.53 -10.39
N PHE A 342 -4.77 -9.85 -11.61
CA PHE A 342 -5.56 -9.72 -12.84
C PHE A 342 -6.26 -11.02 -13.28
N ALA A 343 -6.02 -12.14 -12.60
CA ALA A 343 -6.63 -13.42 -12.98
C ALA A 343 -7.98 -13.63 -12.27
N ASP A 344 -8.92 -14.22 -13.00
CA ASP A 344 -10.32 -14.37 -12.61
C ASP A 344 -10.56 -15.25 -11.38
#